data_AF-A0A8T3YK98-F1
#
_entry.id   AF-A0A8T3YK98-F1
#
_cell.length_a   1.000
_cell.length_b   1.000
_cell.length_c   1.000
_cell.angle_alpha   90.00
_cell.angle_beta   90.00
_cell.angle_gamma   90.00
#
_symmetry.space_group_name_H-M   'P 1'
#
loop_
_entity.id
_entity.type
_entity.pdbx_description
1 polymer ?
#
loop_
_entity_poly.entity_id
_entity_poly.type
_entity_poly.pdbx_seq_one_letter_code
_entity_poly.pdbx_strand_id
1 'polypeptide(L)'
;MKIFVDSQGFVDLEAPVHVTEAQKDAIIQFFKQNFNDFETEEVQEKERYVGDKVVTNKRWTVKDYCLILSPESKNVYALSKKMDRSTMSIRMQMGDFVPSFMIWLKEKGYAFSNDERLVEKFMKEGKKT
;
A
#
# COMPACT_ATOMS: atom_id res chain seq x y z
N MET A 1 2.24 -3.11 10.94
CA MET A 1 1.29 -4.22 10.72
C MET A 1 0.21 -4.09 11.76
N LYS A 2 -0.99 -3.68 11.35
CA LYS A 2 -2.16 -3.64 12.23
C LYS A 2 -3.04 -4.85 11.97
N ILE A 3 -3.66 -5.33 13.05
CA ILE A 3 -4.71 -6.34 13.01
C ILE A 3 -6.01 -5.59 13.31
N PHE A 4 -6.97 -5.71 12.41
CA PHE A 4 -8.30 -5.14 12.59
C PHE A 4 -9.20 -6.19 13.22
N VAL A 5 -9.93 -5.78 14.26
CA VAL A 5 -10.93 -6.62 14.91
C VAL A 5 -12.22 -5.82 14.95
N ASP A 6 -13.30 -6.37 14.41
CA ASP A 6 -14.60 -5.71 14.42
C ASP A 6 -15.40 -6.02 15.70
N SER A 7 -16.57 -5.38 15.82
CA SER A 7 -17.45 -5.57 16.98
C SER A 7 -18.06 -6.96 17.10
N GLN A 8 -17.98 -7.78 16.04
CA GLN A 8 -18.46 -9.16 16.00
C GLN A 8 -17.31 -10.16 16.25
N GLY A 9 -16.07 -9.68 16.34
CA GLY A 9 -14.88 -10.48 16.61
C GLY A 9 -14.19 -11.04 15.36
N PHE A 10 -14.57 -10.59 14.16
CA PHE A 10 -13.85 -10.95 12.95
C PHE A 10 -12.49 -10.27 12.90
N VAL A 11 -11.47 -11.02 12.49
CA VAL A 11 -10.07 -10.58 12.49
C VAL A 11 -9.57 -10.48 11.06
N ASP A 12 -8.97 -9.33 10.72
CA ASP A 12 -8.35 -9.09 9.41
C ASP A 12 -6.99 -8.39 9.56
N LEU A 13 -6.16 -8.46 8.52
CA LEU A 13 -4.83 -7.87 8.48
C LEU A 13 -4.82 -6.61 7.62
N GLU A 14 -4.07 -5.59 8.03
CA GLU A 14 -3.96 -4.32 7.29
C GLU A 14 -3.48 -4.48 5.85
N ALA A 15 -2.70 -5.52 5.57
CA ALA A 15 -2.28 -5.90 4.25
C ALA A 15 -2.01 -7.42 4.17
N PRO A 16 -2.05 -8.01 2.96
CA PRO A 16 -1.64 -9.39 2.74
C PRO A 16 -0.23 -9.64 3.25
N VAL A 17 -0.05 -10.72 4.00
CA VAL A 17 1.26 -11.12 4.52
C VAL A 17 1.85 -12.17 3.60
N HIS A 18 3.01 -11.87 3.03
CA HIS A 18 3.78 -12.87 2.30
C HIS A 18 4.50 -13.75 3.32
N VAL A 19 4.24 -15.05 3.27
CA VAL A 19 4.87 -16.05 4.11
C VAL A 19 5.79 -16.94 3.28
N THR A 20 6.83 -17.48 3.91
CA THR A 20 7.62 -18.54 3.27
C THR A 20 6.84 -19.85 3.21
N GLU A 21 7.26 -20.78 2.37
CA GLU A 21 6.63 -22.12 2.31
C GLU A 21 6.65 -22.83 3.66
N ALA A 22 7.76 -22.76 4.40
CA ALA A 22 7.84 -23.35 5.74
C ALA A 22 6.85 -22.70 6.74
N GLN A 23 6.63 -21.39 6.65
CA GLN A 23 5.64 -20.68 7.47
C GLN A 23 4.21 -21.04 7.06
N LYS A 24 3.94 -21.14 5.75
CA LYS A 24 2.65 -21.59 5.21
C LYS A 24 2.28 -22.96 5.76
N ASP A 25 3.22 -23.91 5.70
CA ASP A 25 3.02 -25.28 6.18
C ASP A 25 2.75 -25.33 7.68
N ALA A 26 3.49 -24.52 8.47
CA ALA A 26 3.27 -24.43 9.91
C ALA A 26 1.88 -23.88 10.26
N ILE A 27 1.40 -22.87 9.53
CA ILE A 27 0.06 -22.31 9.71
C ILE A 27 -0.99 -23.37 9.38
N ILE A 28 -0.88 -24.05 8.23
CA ILE A 28 -1.82 -25.10 7.82
C ILE A 28 -1.87 -26.22 8.86
N GLN A 29 -0.71 -26.67 9.36
CA GLN A 29 -0.64 -27.70 10.41
C GLN A 29 -1.32 -27.25 11.70
N PHE A 30 -1.09 -26.00 12.13
CA PHE A 30 -1.76 -25.46 13.31
C PHE A 30 -3.28 -25.51 13.16
N PHE A 31 -3.83 -25.11 12.02
CA PHE A 31 -5.28 -25.15 11.80
C PHE A 31 -5.83 -26.58 11.76
N LYS A 32 -5.15 -27.50 11.06
CA LYS A 32 -5.54 -28.93 11.02
C LYS A 32 -5.60 -29.59 12.40
N GLN A 33 -4.74 -29.17 13.33
CA GLN A 33 -4.68 -29.75 14.68
C GLN A 33 -5.74 -29.19 15.62
N ASN A 34 -6.17 -27.94 15.41
CA ASN A 34 -7.05 -27.24 16.33
C ASN A 34 -8.50 -27.15 15.85
N PHE A 35 -8.77 -27.42 14.57
CA PHE A 35 -10.09 -27.34 13.97
C PHE A 35 -10.40 -28.63 13.20
N ASN A 36 -11.57 -29.21 13.47
CA ASN A 36 -11.99 -30.49 12.88
C ASN A 36 -12.50 -30.36 11.43
N ASP A 37 -12.83 -29.13 11.00
CA ASP A 37 -13.41 -28.82 9.69
C ASP A 37 -12.52 -27.80 8.99
N PHE A 38 -11.42 -28.28 8.42
CA PHE A 38 -10.41 -27.46 7.78
C PHE A 38 -10.19 -27.94 6.34
N GLU A 39 -10.46 -27.05 5.39
CA GLU A 39 -10.20 -27.25 3.97
C GLU A 39 -9.28 -26.15 3.45
N THR A 40 -8.39 -26.53 2.53
CA THR A 40 -7.54 -25.58 1.80
C THR A 40 -8.00 -25.53 0.35
N GLU A 41 -8.37 -24.34 -0.11
CA GLU A 41 -8.65 -24.07 -1.52
C GLU A 41 -7.51 -23.25 -2.12
N GLU A 42 -7.00 -23.69 -3.26
CA GLU A 42 -6.04 -22.89 -4.02
C GLU A 42 -6.78 -21.81 -4.79
N VAL A 43 -6.75 -20.60 -4.26
CA VAL A 43 -7.35 -19.43 -4.89
C VAL A 43 -6.29 -18.67 -5.70
N GLN A 44 -6.54 -18.49 -6.99
CA GLN A 44 -5.79 -17.51 -7.78
C GLN A 44 -6.04 -16.12 -7.21
N GLU A 45 -5.00 -15.28 -7.18
CA GLU A 45 -5.12 -13.88 -6.77
C GLU A 45 -6.17 -13.21 -7.68
N LYS A 46 -7.39 -13.03 -7.14
CA LYS A 46 -8.46 -12.39 -7.90
C LYS A 46 -8.04 -10.95 -8.15
N GLU A 47 -7.93 -10.61 -9.42
CA GLU A 47 -7.89 -9.23 -9.88
C GLU A 47 -9.00 -8.44 -9.17
N ARG A 48 -8.64 -7.40 -8.42
CA ARG A 48 -9.64 -6.57 -7.74
C ARG A 48 -10.28 -5.67 -8.78
N TYR A 49 -11.53 -5.92 -9.12
CA TYR A 49 -12.32 -5.03 -9.97
C TYR A 49 -12.89 -3.88 -9.14
N VAL A 50 -12.69 -2.64 -9.58
CA VAL A 50 -13.38 -1.44 -9.06
C VAL A 50 -14.20 -0.84 -10.19
N GLY A 51 -15.49 -1.17 -10.24
CA GLY A 51 -16.33 -0.96 -11.43
C GLY A 51 -15.83 -1.86 -12.57
N ASP A 52 -15.70 -1.31 -13.78
CA ASP A 52 -15.26 -2.06 -14.97
C ASP A 52 -13.73 -2.18 -15.11
N LYS A 53 -12.95 -1.81 -14.07
CA LYS A 53 -11.49 -1.76 -14.14
C LYS A 53 -10.81 -2.76 -13.22
N VAL A 54 -9.91 -3.56 -13.79
CA VAL A 54 -8.91 -4.35 -13.07
C VAL A 54 -7.98 -3.40 -12.33
N VAL A 55 -7.92 -3.52 -11.00
CA VAL A 55 -6.96 -2.83 -10.14
C VAL A 55 -5.90 -3.85 -9.73
N THR A 56 -4.76 -3.81 -10.38
CA THR A 56 -3.57 -4.56 -9.95
C THR A 56 -2.90 -3.88 -8.77
N ASN A 57 -2.34 -4.66 -7.85
CA ASN A 57 -1.64 -4.16 -6.68
C ASN A 57 -0.24 -3.65 -7.09
N LYS A 58 -0.20 -2.52 -7.80
CA LYS A 58 1.01 -1.92 -8.38
C LYS A 58 1.84 -1.26 -7.28
N ARG A 59 3.10 -1.67 -7.10
CA ARG A 59 4.03 -1.00 -6.17
C ARG A 59 4.19 0.47 -6.53
N TRP A 60 4.26 1.34 -5.52
CA TRP A 60 4.50 2.77 -5.70
C TRP A 60 5.97 3.02 -6.03
N THR A 61 6.21 3.77 -7.10
CA THR A 61 7.56 4.14 -7.56
C THR A 61 7.88 5.58 -7.19
N VAL A 62 9.16 5.95 -7.15
CA VAL A 62 9.60 7.35 -6.91
C VAL A 62 8.87 8.32 -7.85
N LYS A 63 8.74 7.97 -9.13
CA LYS A 63 8.00 8.75 -10.13
C LYS A 63 6.54 8.95 -9.76
N ASP A 64 5.88 7.94 -9.19
CA ASP A 64 4.49 8.05 -8.72
C ASP A 64 4.37 9.12 -7.63
N TYR A 65 5.33 9.17 -6.71
CA TYR A 65 5.37 10.16 -5.65
C TYR A 65 5.71 11.57 -6.15
N CYS A 66 6.58 11.70 -7.15
CA CYS A 66 6.82 12.99 -7.82
C CYS A 66 5.55 13.51 -8.49
N LEU A 67 4.74 12.64 -9.09
CA LEU A 67 3.46 13.00 -9.69
C LEU A 67 2.44 13.45 -8.63
N ILE A 68 2.38 12.75 -7.48
CA ILE A 68 1.57 13.17 -6.33
C ILE A 68 1.93 14.58 -5.84
N LEU A 69 3.22 14.93 -5.83
CA LEU A 69 3.69 16.25 -5.40
C LEU A 69 3.52 17.32 -6.50
N SER A 70 3.27 16.92 -7.73
CA SER A 70 3.14 17.84 -8.85
C SER A 70 1.81 18.62 -8.81
N PRO A 71 1.71 19.76 -9.51
CA PRO A 71 0.44 20.47 -9.66
C PRO A 71 -0.70 19.62 -10.27
N GLU A 72 -0.37 18.53 -10.99
CA GLU A 72 -1.36 17.62 -11.58
C GLU A 72 -2.21 16.92 -10.50
N SER A 73 -1.71 16.81 -9.27
CA SER A 73 -2.43 16.23 -8.13
C SER A 73 -3.72 16.96 -7.75
N LYS A 74 -3.90 18.20 -8.21
CA LYS A 74 -5.16 18.95 -8.05
C LYS A 74 -6.33 18.26 -8.72
N ASN A 75 -6.09 17.50 -9.79
CA ASN A 75 -7.11 16.68 -10.46
C ASN A 75 -6.83 15.20 -10.25
N VAL A 76 -7.28 14.68 -9.11
CA VAL A 76 -7.10 13.27 -8.71
C VAL A 76 -7.63 12.29 -9.76
N TYR A 77 -8.70 12.64 -10.48
CA TYR A 77 -9.27 11.78 -11.52
C TYR A 77 -8.37 11.70 -12.78
N ALA A 78 -7.81 12.82 -13.22
CA ALA A 78 -6.85 12.82 -14.32
C ALA A 78 -5.57 12.04 -13.92
N LEU A 79 -5.10 12.27 -12.69
CA LEU A 79 -3.95 11.57 -12.15
C LEU A 79 -4.19 10.06 -12.03
N SER A 80 -5.39 9.63 -11.64
CA SER A 80 -5.77 8.21 -11.54
C SER A 80 -5.72 7.50 -12.88
N LYS A 81 -6.13 8.18 -13.97
CA LYS A 81 -5.98 7.65 -15.32
C LYS A 81 -4.52 7.53 -15.74
N LYS A 82 -3.69 8.54 -15.44
CA LYS A 82 -2.27 8.58 -15.82
C LYS A 82 -1.43 7.51 -15.11
N MET A 83 -1.72 7.27 -13.83
CA MET A 83 -0.96 6.32 -13.01
C MET A 83 -1.48 4.89 -13.12
N ASP A 84 -2.65 4.71 -13.74
CA ASP A 84 -3.43 3.48 -13.77
C ASP A 84 -3.68 2.96 -12.34
N ARG A 85 -4.27 3.83 -11.51
CA ARG A 85 -4.61 3.55 -10.12
C ARG A 85 -6.03 4.03 -9.84
N SER A 86 -6.66 3.49 -8.80
CA SER A 86 -7.94 4.04 -8.34
C SER A 86 -7.74 5.43 -7.72
N THR A 87 -8.76 6.28 -7.82
CA THR A 87 -8.76 7.60 -7.15
C THR A 87 -8.58 7.47 -5.64
N MET A 88 -9.13 6.41 -5.04
CA MET A 88 -8.99 6.12 -3.62
C MET A 88 -7.55 5.78 -3.25
N SER A 89 -6.88 4.92 -4.03
CA SER A 89 -5.46 4.57 -3.82
C SER A 89 -4.58 5.82 -3.83
N ILE A 90 -4.82 6.74 -4.77
CA ILE A 90 -4.11 8.03 -4.82
C ILE A 90 -4.40 8.86 -3.57
N ARG A 91 -5.67 9.02 -3.17
CA ARG A 91 -6.01 9.81 -1.98
C ARG A 91 -5.37 9.26 -0.71
N MET A 92 -5.39 7.94 -0.52
CA MET A 92 -4.75 7.28 0.61
C MET A 92 -3.25 7.54 0.61
N GLN A 93 -2.58 7.32 -0.53
CA GLN A 93 -1.14 7.54 -0.62
C GLN A 93 -0.76 9.01 -0.45
N MET A 94 -1.57 9.94 -0.96
CA MET A 94 -1.37 11.37 -0.74
C MET A 94 -1.46 11.75 0.75
N GLY A 95 -2.49 11.24 1.44
CA GLY A 95 -2.71 11.51 2.87
C GLY A 95 -1.59 10.96 3.75
N ASP A 96 -0.98 9.84 3.36
CA ASP A 96 0.14 9.23 4.08
C ASP A 96 1.49 9.90 3.75
N PHE A 97 1.79 10.06 2.46
CA PHE A 97 3.12 10.50 2.01
C PHE A 97 3.34 12.00 2.10
N VAL A 98 2.37 12.82 1.65
CA VAL A 98 2.59 14.27 1.46
C VAL A 98 2.91 14.97 2.79
N PRO A 99 2.15 14.76 3.89
CA PRO A 99 2.48 15.41 5.16
C PRO A 99 3.88 15.04 5.66
N SER A 100 4.22 13.75 5.59
CA SER A 100 5.51 13.21 6.03
C SER A 100 6.68 13.80 5.23
N PHE A 101 6.53 13.89 3.91
CA PHE A 101 7.54 14.48 3.03
C PHE A 101 7.70 15.99 3.29
N MET A 102 6.61 16.72 3.52
CA MET A 102 6.65 18.16 3.80
C MET A 102 7.35 18.46 5.14
N ILE A 103 7.11 17.64 6.16
CA ILE A 103 7.82 17.75 7.45
C ILE A 103 9.31 17.53 7.23
N TRP A 104 9.68 16.45 6.54
CA TRP A 104 11.08 16.14 6.24
C TRP A 104 11.79 17.26 5.45
N LEU A 105 11.14 17.84 4.42
CA LEU A 105 11.71 18.98 3.68
C LEU A 105 12.01 20.15 4.61
N LYS A 106 11.07 20.48 5.50
CA LYS A 106 11.22 21.57 6.48
C LYS A 106 12.39 21.30 7.43
N GLU A 107 12.52 20.08 7.95
CA GLU A 107 13.62 19.68 8.84
C GLU A 107 14.99 19.77 8.16
N LYS A 108 15.06 19.46 6.87
CA LYS A 108 16.30 19.54 6.08
C LYS A 108 16.57 20.95 5.52
N GLY A 109 15.66 21.90 5.68
CA GLY A 109 15.78 23.25 5.15
C GLY A 109 15.61 23.33 3.63
N TYR A 110 14.91 22.37 3.01
CA TYR A 110 14.59 22.41 1.59
C TYR A 110 13.28 23.15 1.33
N ALA A 111 13.21 23.84 0.19
CA ALA A 111 11.94 24.37 -0.32
C ALA A 111 11.06 23.24 -0.88
N PHE A 112 9.75 23.50 -1.02
CA PHE A 112 8.84 22.57 -1.68
C PHE A 112 9.31 22.25 -3.10
N SER A 113 9.43 20.95 -3.40
CA SER A 113 9.88 20.46 -4.69
C SER A 113 9.36 19.04 -4.93
N ASN A 114 9.10 18.72 -6.20
CA ASN A 114 8.78 17.37 -6.67
C ASN A 114 9.98 16.72 -7.37
N ASP A 115 11.21 17.19 -7.11
CA ASP A 115 12.45 16.61 -7.62
C ASP A 115 12.61 15.15 -7.16
N GLU A 116 12.80 14.27 -8.14
CA GLU A 116 13.01 12.83 -7.96
C GLU A 116 14.14 12.52 -6.96
N ARG A 117 15.22 13.34 -6.96
CA ARG A 117 16.35 13.14 -6.04
C ARG A 117 15.97 13.34 -4.58
N LEU A 118 15.09 14.30 -4.30
CA LEU A 118 14.62 14.58 -2.94
C LEU A 118 13.64 13.50 -2.47
N VAL A 119 12.76 13.05 -3.36
CA VAL A 119 11.83 11.94 -3.10
C VAL A 119 12.60 10.65 -2.83
N GLU A 120 13.62 10.32 -3.63
CA GLU A 120 14.50 9.18 -3.37
C GLU A 120 15.23 9.29 -2.04
N LYS A 121 15.78 10.47 -1.73
CA LYS A 121 16.52 10.71 -0.49
C LYS A 121 15.61 10.48 0.72
N PHE A 122 14.39 11.03 0.69
CA PHE A 122 13.39 10.80 1.72
C PHE A 122 13.07 9.31 1.90
N MET A 123 12.82 8.57 0.82
CA MET A 123 12.50 7.14 0.91
C MET A 123 13.66 6.28 1.42
N LYS A 124 14.90 6.68 1.16
CA LYS A 124 16.09 6.01 1.70
C LYS A 124 16.26 6.29 3.20
N GLU A 125 15.96 7.51 3.65
CA GLU A 125 16.03 7.89 5.06
C GLU A 125 14.89 7.27 5.88
N GLY A 126 13.66 7.21 5.35
CA GLY A 126 12.49 6.64 6.02
C GLY A 126 12.50 5.11 6.18
N LYS A 127 13.41 4.39 5.52
CA LYS A 127 13.61 2.93 5.72
C LYS A 127 14.47 2.57 6.93
N LYS A 128 14.89 3.55 7.75
CA LYS A 128 15.73 3.36 8.95
C LYS A 128 14.98 3.33 10.28
N THR A 129 13.66 3.23 10.26
CA THR A 129 12.79 3.04 11.44
C THR A 129 11.94 1.80 11.25
#